data_AF-A0A1B9ATJ1-F1
#
_entry.id   AF-A0A1B9ATJ1-F1
#
_cell.length_a   1.000
_cell.length_b   1.000
_cell.length_c   1.000
_cell.angle_alpha   90.00
_cell.angle_beta   90.00
_cell.angle_gamma   90.00
#
_symmetry.space_group_name_H-M   'P 1'
#
loop_
_entity.id
_entity.type
_entity.pdbx_description
1 polymer ?
#
loop_
_entity_poly.entity_id
_entity_poly.type
_entity_poly.pdbx_seq_one_letter_code
_entity_poly.pdbx_strand_id
1 'polypeptide(L)'
;MNLIQTVNVEQIQSHVESIKEFQAFAKQLFLSVGEEAKRRLSFCFDGVEYKYQLARLPDVIARFEEEYGEAPIVGWVAMSFADQEPQRVHIGTLLNYGKWPLTYTVGFHLLEDEYQQVAEELRSLNWGKLIGCEPAYQYSKPNGEHMFNSSAVELNLASLTESKEKMVEMIVRYYEQAAPIAAKLRKKSCVVSE
;
A
#
# COMPACT_ATOMS: atom_id res chain seq x y z
N MET A 1 -3.52 46.75 -1.68
CA MET A 1 -4.89 46.27 -1.99
C MET A 1 -5.00 44.83 -1.52
N ASN A 2 -5.81 44.56 -0.50
CA ASN A 2 -6.09 43.19 -0.08
C ASN A 2 -7.11 42.58 -1.05
N LEU A 3 -6.66 41.68 -1.91
CA LEU A 3 -7.54 40.75 -2.61
C LEU A 3 -8.02 39.72 -1.58
N ILE A 4 -9.07 40.07 -0.84
CA ILE A 4 -9.88 39.04 -0.18
C ILE A 4 -10.71 38.44 -1.31
N GLN A 5 -10.22 37.36 -1.92
CA GLN A 5 -11.04 36.54 -2.82
C GLN A 5 -12.32 36.16 -2.07
N THR A 6 -13.48 36.48 -2.65
CA THR A 6 -14.76 36.05 -2.10
C THR A 6 -14.77 34.53 -2.04
N VAL A 7 -14.68 33.98 -0.84
CA VAL A 7 -14.64 32.54 -0.61
C VAL A 7 -16.00 31.97 -0.96
N ASN A 8 -16.07 31.12 -1.99
CA ASN A 8 -17.29 30.40 -2.34
C ASN A 8 -17.46 29.21 -1.40
N VAL A 9 -18.21 29.43 -0.31
CA VAL A 9 -18.44 28.44 0.75
C VAL A 9 -19.09 27.16 0.22
N GLU A 10 -19.97 27.25 -0.78
CA GLU A 10 -20.65 26.10 -1.37
C GLU A 10 -19.69 25.20 -2.17
N GLN A 11 -18.77 25.81 -2.94
CA GLN A 11 -17.73 25.06 -3.66
C GLN A 11 -16.76 24.36 -2.69
N ILE A 12 -16.39 25.04 -1.60
CA ILE A 12 -15.56 24.42 -0.54
C ILE A 12 -16.30 23.27 0.12
N GLN A 13 -17.58 23.46 0.45
CA GLN A 13 -18.39 22.42 1.10
C GLN A 13 -18.56 21.20 0.19
N SER A 14 -18.93 21.39 -1.08
CA SER A 14 -19.06 20.31 -2.05
C SER A 14 -17.74 19.56 -2.25
N HIS A 15 -16.61 20.28 -2.33
CA HIS A 15 -15.29 19.68 -2.42
C HIS A 15 -14.93 18.84 -1.18
N VAL A 16 -15.19 19.37 0.02
CA VAL A 16 -14.96 18.66 1.29
C VAL A 16 -15.86 17.42 1.41
N GLU A 17 -17.11 17.51 0.98
CA GLU A 17 -18.05 16.38 0.95
C GLU A 17 -17.57 15.28 0.00
N SER A 18 -17.15 15.63 -1.22
CA SER A 18 -16.58 14.67 -2.18
C SER A 18 -15.31 13.98 -1.65
N ILE A 19 -14.44 14.70 -0.92
CA ILE A 19 -13.27 14.10 -0.26
C ILE A 19 -13.70 13.09 0.80
N LYS A 20 -14.69 13.42 1.64
CA LYS A 20 -15.18 12.51 2.68
C LYS A 20 -15.81 11.25 2.08
N GLU A 21 -16.60 11.41 1.03
CA GLU A 21 -17.21 10.30 0.29
C GLU A 21 -16.15 9.39 -0.31
N PHE A 22 -15.13 9.98 -0.96
CA PHE A 22 -14.00 9.23 -1.48
C PHE A 22 -13.22 8.49 -0.37
N GLN A 23 -12.97 9.13 0.77
CA GLN A 23 -12.29 8.49 1.90
C GLN A 23 -13.10 7.33 2.49
N ALA A 24 -14.43 7.48 2.58
CA ALA A 24 -15.32 6.42 3.02
C ALA A 24 -15.29 5.24 2.03
N PHE A 25 -15.34 5.53 0.73
CA PHE A 25 -15.18 4.56 -0.34
C PHE A 25 -13.83 3.83 -0.26
N ALA A 26 -12.71 4.56 -0.24
CA ALA A 26 -11.37 3.98 -0.19
C ALA A 26 -11.18 3.09 1.05
N LYS A 27 -11.72 3.52 2.20
CA LYS A 27 -11.75 2.71 3.42
C LYS A 27 -12.49 1.40 3.21
N GLN A 28 -13.70 1.45 2.68
CA GLN A 28 -14.51 0.25 2.48
C GLN A 28 -13.86 -0.71 1.46
N LEU A 29 -13.30 -0.17 0.37
CA LEU A 29 -12.56 -0.94 -0.61
C LEU A 29 -11.40 -1.67 0.05
N PHE A 30 -10.54 -0.96 0.80
CA PHE A 30 -9.35 -1.56 1.39
C PHE A 30 -9.63 -2.54 2.53
N LEU A 31 -10.66 -2.28 3.35
CA LEU A 31 -11.11 -3.27 4.34
C LEU A 31 -11.58 -4.53 3.63
N SER A 32 -12.41 -4.41 2.57
CA SER A 32 -12.90 -5.57 1.83
C SER A 32 -11.78 -6.34 1.12
N VAL A 33 -10.79 -5.64 0.55
CA VAL A 33 -9.59 -6.26 -0.04
C VAL A 33 -8.78 -6.99 1.02
N GLY A 34 -8.50 -6.35 2.16
CA GLY A 34 -7.71 -6.92 3.24
C GLY A 34 -8.35 -8.16 3.86
N GLU A 35 -9.67 -8.11 4.12
CA GLU A 35 -10.44 -9.25 4.62
C GLU A 35 -10.40 -10.43 3.67
N GLU A 36 -10.65 -10.19 2.38
CA GLU A 36 -10.69 -11.24 1.37
C GLU A 36 -9.29 -11.82 1.09
N ALA A 37 -8.25 -10.99 1.04
CA ALA A 37 -6.87 -11.45 0.91
C ALA A 37 -6.43 -12.27 2.13
N LYS A 38 -6.71 -11.80 3.35
CA LYS A 38 -6.45 -12.55 4.58
C LYS A 38 -7.15 -13.90 4.52
N ARG A 39 -8.45 -13.94 4.20
CA ARG A 39 -9.23 -15.18 4.11
C ARG A 39 -8.58 -16.19 3.17
N ARG A 40 -8.08 -15.76 2.00
CA ARG A 40 -7.41 -16.64 1.04
C ARG A 40 -6.05 -17.11 1.53
N LEU A 41 -5.25 -16.22 2.08
CA LEU A 41 -3.90 -16.54 2.54
C LEU A 41 -3.91 -17.43 3.78
N SER A 42 -4.89 -17.25 4.69
CA SER A 42 -5.05 -18.08 5.89
C SER A 42 -5.36 -19.55 5.61
N PHE A 43 -5.62 -19.96 4.36
CA PHE A 43 -5.70 -21.38 4.01
C PHE A 43 -4.33 -22.06 3.93
N CYS A 44 -3.26 -21.31 3.66
CA CYS A 44 -1.92 -21.85 3.41
C CYS A 44 -0.85 -21.25 4.32
N PHE A 45 -1.13 -20.11 4.95
CA PHE A 45 -0.19 -19.37 5.77
C PHE A 45 -0.82 -19.04 7.12
N ASP A 46 -0.20 -19.51 8.20
CA ASP A 46 -0.62 -19.15 9.55
C ASP A 46 -0.21 -17.71 9.89
N GLY A 47 -0.96 -17.06 10.78
CA GLY A 47 -0.56 -15.75 11.34
C GLY A 47 -0.63 -14.56 10.37
N VAL A 48 -1.27 -14.70 9.21
CA VAL A 48 -1.50 -13.58 8.27
C VAL A 48 -2.45 -12.58 8.89
N GLU A 49 -1.99 -11.34 9.03
CA GLU A 49 -2.81 -10.21 9.45
C GLU A 49 -2.76 -9.12 8.38
N TYR A 50 -3.72 -8.20 8.44
CA TYR A 50 -3.69 -7.02 7.58
C TYR A 50 -3.88 -5.75 8.41
N LYS A 51 -3.22 -4.69 7.98
CA LYS A 51 -3.42 -3.35 8.51
C LYS A 51 -3.90 -2.45 7.39
N TYR A 52 -4.94 -1.70 7.68
CA TYR A 52 -5.40 -0.61 6.84
C TYR A 52 -5.09 0.72 7.52
N GLN A 53 -4.62 1.70 6.74
CA GLN A 53 -4.50 3.06 7.20
C GLN A 53 -4.93 4.03 6.10
N LEU A 54 -5.87 4.91 6.46
CA LEU A 54 -6.10 6.15 5.76
C LEU A 54 -5.11 7.16 6.33
N ALA A 55 -4.16 7.68 5.53
CA ALA A 55 -3.42 8.84 5.99
C ALA A 55 -4.41 9.99 6.15
N ARG A 56 -4.59 10.48 7.38
CA ARG A 56 -5.41 11.66 7.65
C ARG A 56 -4.55 12.92 7.50
N LEU A 57 -5.11 13.87 6.75
CA LEU A 57 -5.13 15.31 7.00
C LEU A 57 -3.97 16.20 6.50
N PRO A 58 -4.28 17.49 6.21
CA PRO A 58 -3.44 18.50 5.58
C PRO A 58 -2.01 18.64 6.10
N ASP A 59 -1.71 18.29 7.34
CA ASP A 59 -0.38 18.49 7.93
C ASP A 59 0.67 17.53 7.32
N VAL A 60 0.25 16.33 6.91
CA VAL A 60 1.12 15.38 6.20
C VAL A 60 1.32 15.83 4.76
N ILE A 61 0.25 16.30 4.11
CA ILE A 61 0.28 16.87 2.75
C ILE A 61 1.18 18.12 2.73
N ALA A 62 0.99 19.04 3.68
CA ALA A 62 1.75 20.27 3.79
C ALA A 62 3.25 20.01 4.02
N ARG A 63 3.62 19.09 4.94
CA ARG A 63 5.04 18.73 5.15
C ARG A 63 5.65 17.99 3.95
N PHE A 64 4.89 17.16 3.24
CA PHE A 64 5.38 16.45 2.05
C PHE A 64 5.49 17.36 0.81
N GLU A 65 4.53 18.25 0.58
CA GLU A 65 4.55 19.21 -0.52
C GLU A 65 5.68 20.23 -0.35
N GLU A 66 5.91 20.69 0.89
CA GLU A 66 6.99 21.63 1.23
C GLU A 66 8.39 21.02 1.03
N GLU A 67 8.55 19.71 1.25
CA GLU A 67 9.86 19.04 1.24
C GLU A 67 10.13 18.27 -0.07
N TYR A 68 9.10 17.82 -0.81
CA TYR A 68 9.24 16.91 -1.98
C TYR A 68 8.38 17.25 -3.21
N GLY A 69 7.49 18.25 -3.17
CA GLY A 69 6.79 18.77 -4.36
C GLY A 69 5.61 17.97 -4.93
N GLU A 70 5.35 16.74 -4.49
CA GLU A 70 4.10 15.98 -4.73
C GLU A 70 3.71 15.23 -3.44
N ALA A 71 2.46 15.39 -2.97
CA ALA A 71 1.90 14.57 -1.89
C ALA A 71 0.83 13.62 -2.41
N PRO A 72 1.09 12.29 -2.40
CA PRO A 72 -0.05 11.39 -2.32
C PRO A 72 0.27 10.06 -1.64
N ILE A 73 -0.44 9.73 -0.55
CA ILE A 73 -1.14 8.44 -0.37
C ILE A 73 -2.29 8.68 0.64
N VAL A 74 -3.55 8.42 0.29
CA VAL A 74 -4.70 8.62 1.21
C VAL A 74 -5.41 7.30 1.54
N GLY A 75 -4.85 6.17 1.15
CA GLY A 75 -5.21 4.89 1.75
C GLY A 75 -4.28 3.78 1.31
N TRP A 76 -3.94 2.91 2.23
CA TRP A 76 -3.23 1.67 1.93
C TRP A 76 -3.76 0.52 2.78
N VAL A 77 -3.63 -0.68 2.23
CA VAL A 77 -3.76 -1.93 2.99
C VAL A 77 -2.45 -2.71 2.85
N ALA A 78 -1.97 -3.26 3.96
CA ALA A 78 -0.75 -4.03 4.02
C ALA A 78 -1.03 -5.40 4.64
N MET A 79 -0.59 -6.46 3.97
CA MET A 79 -0.60 -7.83 4.51
C MET A 79 0.73 -8.11 5.20
N SER A 80 0.70 -8.55 6.45
CA SER A 80 1.89 -8.90 7.22
C SER A 80 2.24 -10.38 7.08
N PHE A 81 3.52 -10.69 7.28
CA PHE A 81 4.02 -12.06 7.39
C PHE A 81 4.04 -12.52 8.85
N ALA A 82 3.87 -13.82 9.08
CA ALA A 82 4.03 -14.42 10.41
C ALA A 82 5.42 -14.14 10.97
N ASP A 83 5.52 -13.95 12.29
CA ASP A 83 6.75 -13.64 13.03
C ASP A 83 7.47 -12.34 12.60
N GLN A 84 6.88 -11.56 11.71
CA GLN A 84 7.42 -10.31 11.19
C GLN A 84 6.59 -9.11 11.65
N GLU A 85 7.26 -7.98 11.90
CA GLU A 85 6.54 -6.74 12.17
C GLU A 85 6.02 -6.15 10.85
N PRO A 86 4.72 -5.81 10.74
CA PRO A 86 4.14 -5.32 9.47
C PRO A 86 4.85 -4.09 8.91
N GLN A 87 5.50 -3.29 9.76
CA GLN A 87 6.22 -2.08 9.36
C GLN A 87 7.58 -2.39 8.71
N ARG A 88 8.15 -3.57 8.99
CA ARG A 88 9.48 -3.98 8.50
C ARG A 88 9.39 -4.67 7.14
N VAL A 89 8.34 -5.48 6.96
CA VAL A 89 8.10 -6.26 5.75
C VAL A 89 6.61 -6.52 5.56
N HIS A 90 6.08 -6.24 4.36
CA HIS A 90 4.67 -6.46 4.05
C HIS A 90 4.39 -6.52 2.54
N ILE A 91 3.21 -7.01 2.18
CA ILE A 91 2.63 -6.76 0.85
C ILE A 91 1.74 -5.53 0.94
N GLY A 92 2.17 -4.41 0.33
CA GLY A 92 1.43 -3.15 0.34
C GLY A 92 0.61 -2.95 -0.92
N THR A 93 -0.64 -2.54 -0.77
CA THR A 93 -1.49 -2.04 -1.86
C THR A 93 -1.76 -0.56 -1.66
N LEU A 94 -1.43 0.23 -2.66
CA LEU A 94 -1.51 1.69 -2.65
C LEU A 94 -2.51 2.16 -3.69
N LEU A 95 -3.44 3.04 -3.29
CA LEU A 95 -4.36 3.70 -4.23
C LEU A 95 -3.82 5.09 -4.58
N ASN A 96 -3.54 5.30 -5.86
CA ASN A 96 -3.16 6.57 -6.44
C ASN A 96 -4.38 7.27 -7.04
N TYR A 97 -4.78 8.36 -6.40
CA TYR A 97 -5.92 9.19 -6.79
C TYR A 97 -5.50 10.61 -7.19
N GLY A 98 -4.19 10.90 -7.24
CA GLY A 98 -3.68 12.22 -7.61
C GLY A 98 -3.83 12.53 -9.10
N LYS A 99 -4.12 11.52 -9.93
CA LYS A 99 -4.34 11.64 -11.37
C LYS A 99 -5.54 10.76 -11.76
N TRP A 100 -6.31 11.19 -12.77
CA TRP A 100 -7.38 10.40 -13.37
C TRP A 100 -6.87 9.70 -14.64
N PRO A 101 -7.23 8.42 -14.89
CA PRO A 101 -8.07 7.57 -14.05
C PRO A 101 -7.37 7.16 -12.75
N LEU A 102 -8.16 6.80 -11.73
CA LEU A 102 -7.62 6.29 -10.46
C LEU A 102 -6.83 5.01 -10.74
N THR A 103 -5.67 4.87 -10.12
CA THR A 103 -4.83 3.68 -10.28
C THR A 103 -4.42 3.10 -8.94
N TYR A 104 -4.01 1.85 -8.92
CA TYR A 104 -3.43 1.23 -7.74
C TYR A 104 -2.18 0.41 -8.11
N THR A 105 -1.33 0.19 -7.11
CA THR A 105 -0.19 -0.72 -7.20
C THR A 105 -0.24 -1.71 -6.05
N VAL A 106 0.27 -2.92 -6.28
CA VAL A 106 0.53 -3.92 -5.23
C VAL A 106 2.01 -4.24 -5.27
N GLY A 107 2.67 -4.33 -4.13
CA GLY A 107 4.09 -4.61 -4.10
C GLY A 107 4.59 -5.24 -2.81
N PHE A 108 5.81 -5.76 -2.88
CA PHE A 108 6.56 -6.23 -1.72
C PHE A 108 7.41 -5.11 -1.16
N HIS A 109 7.21 -4.75 0.10
CA HIS A 109 7.83 -3.60 0.74
C HIS A 109 8.68 -4.05 1.94
N LEU A 110 9.86 -3.46 2.08
CA LEU A 110 10.90 -3.83 3.05
C LEU A 110 11.61 -2.58 3.57
N LEU A 111 11.86 -2.49 4.87
CA LEU A 111 12.81 -1.51 5.38
C LEU A 111 14.24 -1.85 4.95
N GLU A 112 15.11 -0.84 4.93
CA GLU A 112 16.52 -0.94 4.53
C GLU A 112 17.24 -2.15 5.16
N ASP A 113 17.17 -2.31 6.48
CA ASP A 113 17.83 -3.41 7.19
C ASP A 113 17.37 -4.80 6.74
N GLU A 114 16.10 -4.95 6.37
CA GLU A 114 15.57 -6.22 5.85
C GLU A 114 15.98 -6.43 4.40
N TYR A 115 15.93 -5.37 3.59
CA TYR A 115 16.37 -5.42 2.21
C TYR A 115 17.81 -5.90 2.07
N GLN A 116 18.73 -5.38 2.88
CA GLN A 116 20.15 -5.76 2.84
C GLN A 116 20.37 -7.27 3.09
N GLN A 117 19.47 -7.94 3.81
CA GLN A 117 19.58 -9.38 4.09
C GLN A 117 19.17 -10.26 2.90
N VAL A 118 18.29 -9.76 2.02
CA VAL A 118 17.67 -10.56 0.95
C VAL A 118 17.82 -9.93 -0.45
N ALA A 119 18.60 -8.85 -0.58
CA ALA A 119 18.73 -8.08 -1.82
C ALA A 119 19.14 -8.92 -3.03
N GLU A 120 20.09 -9.84 -2.87
CA GLU A 120 20.56 -10.71 -3.94
C GLU A 120 19.46 -11.66 -4.42
N GLU A 121 18.73 -12.26 -3.47
CA GLU A 121 17.62 -13.16 -3.78
C GLU A 121 16.50 -12.42 -4.51
N LEU A 122 16.11 -11.24 -4.01
CA LEU A 122 15.06 -10.41 -4.64
C LEU A 122 15.40 -10.03 -6.07
N ARG A 123 16.66 -9.70 -6.35
CA ARG A 123 17.15 -9.37 -7.69
C ARG A 123 17.24 -10.58 -8.62
N SER A 124 17.34 -11.78 -8.06
CA SER A 124 17.43 -13.03 -8.81
C SER A 124 16.07 -13.62 -9.20
N LEU A 125 14.99 -13.17 -8.56
CA LEU A 125 13.64 -13.65 -8.83
C LEU A 125 13.16 -13.17 -10.20
N ASN A 126 12.59 -14.11 -10.97
CA ASN A 126 11.89 -13.79 -12.20
C ASN A 126 10.44 -13.40 -11.87
N TRP A 127 10.26 -12.17 -11.42
CA TRP A 127 8.95 -11.67 -11.01
C TRP A 127 7.93 -11.70 -12.15
N GLY A 128 8.32 -11.38 -13.38
CA GLY A 128 7.44 -11.46 -14.55
C GLY A 128 6.76 -12.82 -14.68
N LYS A 129 7.51 -13.90 -14.45
CA LYS A 129 6.96 -15.26 -14.46
C LYS A 129 6.13 -15.57 -13.21
N LEU A 130 6.54 -15.09 -12.03
CA LEU A 130 5.97 -15.50 -10.76
C LEU A 130 4.69 -14.75 -10.38
N ILE A 131 4.63 -13.44 -10.65
CA ILE A 131 3.49 -12.59 -10.33
C ILE A 131 2.75 -12.08 -11.58
N GLY A 132 3.32 -12.30 -12.78
CA GLY A 132 2.72 -11.91 -14.07
C GLY A 132 3.13 -10.52 -14.57
N CYS A 133 4.03 -9.83 -13.87
CA CYS A 133 4.61 -8.55 -14.30
C CYS A 133 6.00 -8.34 -13.70
N GLU A 134 6.85 -7.58 -14.36
CA GLU A 134 8.11 -7.11 -13.77
C GLU A 134 7.82 -5.91 -12.85
N PRO A 135 8.21 -5.97 -11.56
CA PRO A 135 7.96 -4.90 -10.62
C PRO A 135 8.91 -3.73 -10.87
N ALA A 136 8.38 -2.52 -10.71
CA ALA A 136 9.18 -1.31 -10.61
C ALA A 136 9.77 -1.22 -9.20
N TYR A 137 11.11 -1.15 -9.14
CA TYR A 137 11.82 -0.85 -7.91
C TYR A 137 11.77 0.65 -7.60
N GLN A 138 11.43 0.99 -6.36
CA GLN A 138 11.49 2.36 -5.84
C GLN A 138 12.01 2.35 -4.39
N TYR A 139 12.82 3.35 -4.05
CA TYR A 139 13.21 3.63 -2.67
C TYR A 139 12.45 4.85 -2.14
N SER A 140 11.74 4.69 -1.04
CA SER A 140 11.10 5.78 -0.30
C SER A 140 12.05 6.27 0.79
N LYS A 141 12.76 7.37 0.52
CA LYS A 141 13.65 8.01 1.51
C LYS A 141 12.93 8.43 2.80
N PRO A 142 11.71 8.99 2.77
CA PRO A 142 11.00 9.36 4.00
C PRO A 142 10.64 8.17 4.89
N ASN A 143 10.38 7.00 4.31
CA ASN A 143 10.00 5.79 5.04
C ASN A 143 11.17 4.84 5.29
N GLY A 144 12.33 5.05 4.64
CA GLY A 144 13.46 4.10 4.66
C GLY A 144 13.10 2.75 4.03
N GLU A 145 12.26 2.75 3.00
CA GLU A 145 11.59 1.56 2.49
C GLU A 145 11.91 1.28 1.02
N HIS A 146 12.29 0.05 0.72
CA HIS A 146 12.43 -0.51 -0.62
C HIS A 146 11.11 -1.14 -1.05
N MET A 147 10.60 -0.70 -2.19
CA MET A 147 9.32 -1.14 -2.73
C MET A 147 9.53 -1.79 -4.09
N PHE A 148 8.97 -2.99 -4.26
CA PHE A 148 8.90 -3.73 -5.53
C PHE A 148 7.44 -3.76 -5.96
N ASN A 149 6.99 -2.71 -6.64
CA ASN A 149 5.59 -2.49 -6.98
C ASN A 149 5.25 -3.01 -8.37
N SER A 150 4.04 -3.51 -8.55
CA SER A 150 3.48 -3.76 -9.87
C SER A 150 3.45 -2.47 -10.71
N SER A 151 3.29 -2.62 -12.02
CA SER A 151 2.80 -1.51 -12.83
C SER A 151 1.48 -0.95 -12.26
N ALA A 152 1.23 0.33 -12.46
CA ALA A 152 -0.04 0.95 -12.09
C ALA A 152 -1.20 0.30 -12.85
N VAL A 153 -2.22 -0.15 -12.12
CA VAL A 153 -3.44 -0.76 -12.67
C VAL A 153 -4.59 0.21 -12.49
N GLU A 154 -5.38 0.43 -13.53
CA GLU A 154 -6.58 1.27 -13.45
C GLU A 154 -7.64 0.64 -12.52
N LEU A 155 -8.13 1.43 -11.57
CA LEU A 155 -9.29 1.07 -10.77
C LEU A 155 -10.56 1.32 -11.58
N ASN A 156 -11.19 0.24 -12.04
CA ASN A 156 -12.44 0.34 -12.78
C ASN A 156 -13.61 0.58 -11.80
N LEU A 157 -14.00 1.84 -11.64
CA LEU A 157 -15.13 2.24 -10.79
C LEU A 157 -16.49 1.72 -11.31
N ALA A 158 -16.61 1.38 -12.60
CA ALA A 158 -17.82 0.76 -13.15
C ALA A 158 -17.92 -0.74 -12.80
N SER A 159 -16.81 -1.37 -12.41
CA SER A 159 -16.72 -2.79 -12.02
C SER A 159 -15.81 -2.96 -10.80
N LEU A 160 -16.28 -2.45 -9.65
CA LEU A 160 -15.52 -2.50 -8.39
C LEU A 160 -15.28 -3.93 -7.90
N THR A 161 -16.23 -4.84 -8.13
CA THR A 161 -16.07 -6.25 -7.76
C THR A 161 -14.90 -6.89 -8.50
N GLU A 162 -14.80 -6.66 -9.82
CA GLU A 162 -13.70 -7.18 -10.63
C GLU A 162 -12.36 -6.52 -10.26
N SER A 163 -12.36 -5.21 -10.02
CA SER A 163 -11.16 -4.50 -9.58
C SER A 163 -10.65 -5.01 -8.24
N LYS A 164 -11.57 -5.26 -7.29
CA LYS A 164 -11.26 -5.86 -6.00
C LYS A 164 -10.66 -7.26 -6.18
N GLU A 165 -11.27 -8.08 -7.03
CA GLU A 165 -10.77 -9.44 -7.29
C GLU A 165 -9.33 -9.41 -7.84
N LYS A 166 -9.06 -8.55 -8.82
CA LYS A 166 -7.72 -8.36 -9.38
C LYS A 166 -6.71 -7.89 -8.33
N MET A 167 -7.09 -6.96 -7.45
CA MET A 167 -6.25 -6.54 -6.33
C MET A 167 -5.90 -7.72 -5.42
N VAL A 168 -6.91 -8.51 -5.01
CA VAL A 168 -6.73 -9.66 -4.13
C VAL A 168 -5.85 -10.72 -4.79
N GLU A 169 -6.08 -11.06 -6.05
CA GLU A 169 -5.25 -12.02 -6.79
C GLU A 169 -3.78 -11.59 -6.84
N MET A 170 -3.53 -10.30 -7.12
CA MET A 170 -2.18 -9.76 -7.11
C MET A 170 -1.54 -9.83 -5.72
N ILE A 171 -2.28 -9.44 -4.67
CA ILE A 171 -1.80 -9.54 -3.28
C ILE A 171 -1.41 -10.98 -2.95
N VAL A 172 -2.27 -11.95 -3.28
CA VAL A 172 -2.01 -13.38 -3.02
C VAL A 172 -0.74 -13.84 -3.74
N ARG A 173 -0.60 -13.53 -5.03
CA ARG A 173 0.60 -13.90 -5.79
C ARG A 173 1.85 -13.27 -5.20
N TYR A 174 1.84 -11.97 -4.91
CA TYR A 174 2.98 -11.30 -4.26
C TYR A 174 3.32 -11.98 -2.92
N TYR A 175 2.31 -12.26 -2.11
CA TYR A 175 2.49 -12.86 -0.79
C TYR A 175 3.13 -14.25 -0.89
N GLU A 176 2.62 -15.12 -1.78
CA GLU A 176 3.13 -16.47 -1.97
C GLU A 176 4.61 -16.49 -2.37
N GLN A 177 5.04 -15.53 -3.21
CA GLN A 177 6.43 -15.43 -3.64
C GLN A 177 7.33 -14.76 -2.61
N ALA A 178 6.78 -13.82 -1.82
CA ALA A 178 7.52 -13.12 -0.79
C ALA A 178 7.63 -13.93 0.52
N ALA A 179 6.71 -14.84 0.81
CA ALA A 179 6.71 -15.61 2.07
C ALA A 179 8.02 -16.39 2.33
N PRO A 180 8.63 -17.09 1.34
CA PRO A 180 9.93 -17.73 1.52
C PRO A 180 11.08 -16.75 1.83
N ILE A 181 10.98 -15.52 1.34
CA ILE A 181 11.97 -14.45 1.56
C ILE A 181 11.78 -13.88 2.97
N ALA A 182 10.54 -13.56 3.34
CA ALA A 182 10.18 -13.05 4.65
C ALA A 182 10.55 -14.03 5.78
N ALA A 183 10.48 -15.33 5.52
CA ALA A 183 10.89 -16.37 6.47
C ALA A 183 12.41 -16.37 6.79
N LYS A 184 13.25 -15.76 5.95
CA LYS A 184 14.71 -15.64 6.14
C LYS A 184 15.10 -14.40 6.95
N LEU A 185 14.18 -13.43 7.05
CA LEU A 185 14.40 -12.19 7.77
C LEU A 185 14.45 -12.46 9.28
N ARG A 186 15.16 -11.57 10.00
CA ARG A 186 15.21 -11.64 11.47
C ARG A 186 13.80 -11.61 12.04
N LYS A 187 13.46 -12.62 12.82
CA LYS A 187 12.17 -12.69 13.50
C LYS A 187 12.05 -11.55 14.52
N LYS A 188 10.81 -11.14 14.78
CA LYS A 188 10.48 -10.21 15.87
C LYS A 188 11.16 -10.71 17.16
N SER A 189 12.02 -9.88 17.74
CA SER A 189 12.61 -10.19 19.03
C SER A 189 11.48 -10.21 20.06
N CYS A 190 11.21 -11.36 20.68
CA CYS A 190 10.48 -11.38 21.94
C CYS A 190 11.34 -10.62 22.94
N VAL A 191 11.03 -9.34 23.17
CA VAL A 191 11.48 -8.67 24.37
C VAL A 191 10.81 -9.44 25.50
N VAL A 192 11.58 -10.33 26.14
CA VAL A 192 11.21 -10.88 27.43
C VAL A 192 11.30 -9.68 28.37
N SER A 193 10.15 -9.12 28.70
CA SER A 193 10.05 -8.18 29.82
C SER A 193 10.46 -8.98 31.07
N GLU A 194 11.61 -8.64 31.64
CA GLU A 194 11.95 -9.01 33.02
C GLU A 194 10.98 -8.35 34.01
#